data_AF-A0A9P1HX92-F1
#
_entry.id   AF-A0A9P1HX92-F1
#
_cell.length_a   1.000
_cell.length_b   1.000
_cell.length_c   1.000
_cell.angle_alpha   90.00
_cell.angle_beta   90.00
_cell.angle_gamma   90.00
#
_symmetry.space_group_name_H-M   'P 1'
#
loop_
_entity.id
_entity.type
_entity.pdbx_description
1 polymer ?
#
loop_
_entity_poly.entity_id
_entity_poly.type
_entity_poly.pdbx_seq_one_letter_code
_entity_poly.pdbx_strand_id
1 'polypeptide(L)'
;MMLRVWILLSITASGWAQLAAVYSHAVRSEDCSNWSSWGPCVWPEKNGQARYLDQVSNVCQQHWFYMFVKRYEKALNSFYGYMQFILKSEKPCGLCSYKQSCGFGGAKKCNVSPFTIDGGRPIIPFFVAERVCSIRDLGGDSQVDSCMVDYDLVKENGGECVLWPAARVDLSSVEPAFRAHVEALNWYSCLPQSRKIRTITSKGMKYRVEKVCRCCCFPFRPNPLTFKCEHAPENPRAPGQELLNSEL
;
A
#
# COMPACT_ATOMS: atom_id res chain seq x y z
N MET A 1 4.08 -38.87 35.14
CA MET A 1 5.02 -37.81 34.73
C MET A 1 4.55 -37.33 33.36
N MET A 2 3.94 -36.14 33.31
CA MET A 2 3.21 -35.62 32.14
C MET A 2 4.16 -35.20 31.01
N LEU A 3 3.95 -35.76 29.81
CA LEU A 3 4.63 -35.39 28.58
C LEU A 3 4.05 -34.05 28.09
N ARG A 4 4.79 -32.95 28.25
CA ARG A 4 4.40 -31.63 27.74
C ARG A 4 4.69 -31.56 26.24
N VAL A 5 3.63 -31.61 25.45
CA VAL A 5 3.63 -31.26 24.03
C VAL A 5 3.83 -29.76 23.92
N TRP A 6 4.96 -29.32 23.40
CA TRP A 6 5.18 -27.93 22.99
C TRP A 6 4.59 -27.76 21.60
N ILE A 7 3.38 -27.22 21.53
CA ILE A 7 2.83 -26.68 20.27
C ILE A 7 3.59 -25.38 20.01
N LEU A 8 4.54 -25.42 19.08
CA LEU A 8 5.11 -24.24 18.45
C LEU A 8 3.97 -23.54 17.70
N LEU A 9 3.39 -22.53 18.33
CA LEU A 9 2.47 -21.60 17.70
C LEU A 9 3.30 -20.76 16.72
N SER A 10 3.30 -21.13 15.44
CA SER A 10 3.82 -20.29 14.37
C SER A 10 2.98 -19.02 14.34
N ILE A 11 3.50 -17.95 14.95
CA ILE A 11 2.97 -16.59 14.76
C ILE A 11 3.23 -16.26 13.30
N THR A 12 2.21 -16.42 12.46
CA THR A 12 2.19 -15.79 11.14
C THR A 12 2.14 -14.30 11.39
N ALA A 13 3.31 -13.65 11.37
CA ALA A 13 3.39 -12.21 11.38
C ALA A 13 2.66 -11.71 10.12
N SER A 14 1.45 -11.20 10.30
CA SER A 14 0.75 -10.46 9.26
C SER A 14 1.61 -9.27 8.89
N GLY A 15 2.24 -9.35 7.70
CA GLY A 15 3.05 -8.29 7.15
C GLY A 15 2.21 -7.03 7.01
N TRP A 16 2.62 -5.99 7.72
CA TRP A 16 2.09 -4.64 7.69
C TRP A 16 2.13 -4.16 6.25
N ALA A 17 1.13 -3.43 5.78
CA ALA A 17 1.04 -3.05 4.38
C ALA A 17 1.11 -1.54 4.21
N GLN A 18 2.30 -1.07 3.82
CA GLN A 18 2.75 0.15 3.11
C GLN A 18 4.25 -0.11 2.78
N LEU A 19 4.82 0.28 1.62
CA LEU A 19 6.08 -0.33 1.14
C LEU A 19 7.23 -0.28 2.17
N ALA A 20 7.45 0.85 2.84
CA ALA A 20 8.46 0.93 3.89
C ALA A 20 7.92 0.42 5.23
N ALA A 21 6.65 0.68 5.55
CA ALA A 21 6.03 0.25 6.80
C ALA A 21 5.90 -1.28 6.92
N VAL A 22 5.94 -2.03 5.82
CA VAL A 22 6.05 -3.50 5.80
C VAL A 22 7.29 -3.95 6.54
N TYR A 23 8.39 -3.22 6.34
CA TYR A 23 9.69 -3.61 6.81
C TYR A 23 10.13 -2.85 8.07
N SER A 24 9.50 -1.71 8.38
CA SER A 24 9.89 -0.86 9.50
C SER A 24 8.83 0.20 9.88
N HIS A 25 8.43 0.23 11.16
CA HIS A 25 7.62 1.32 11.73
C HIS A 25 8.44 2.58 12.05
N ALA A 26 9.18 3.09 11.07
CA ALA A 26 9.96 4.30 11.27
C ALA A 26 9.04 5.52 11.29
N VAL A 27 9.20 6.35 12.32
CA VAL A 27 8.63 7.70 12.39
C VAL A 27 9.77 8.71 12.45
N ARG A 28 9.48 9.98 12.15
CA ARG A 28 10.47 11.04 12.26
C ARG A 28 10.98 11.10 13.71
N SER A 29 12.29 10.89 13.89
CA SER A 29 12.97 10.83 15.18
C SER A 29 14.25 11.66 15.17
N GLU A 30 14.65 12.17 16.34
CA GLU A 30 15.93 12.86 16.57
C GLU A 30 17.14 11.92 16.47
N ASP A 31 16.91 10.61 16.46
CA ASP A 31 17.95 9.61 16.18
C ASP A 31 18.64 9.82 14.82
N CYS A 32 17.91 10.43 13.89
CA CYS A 32 18.42 10.94 12.62
C CYS A 32 18.67 12.45 12.77
N SER A 33 19.83 12.94 12.31
CA SER A 33 20.14 14.37 12.36
C SER A 33 19.16 15.23 11.57
N ASN A 34 18.63 14.72 10.46
CA ASN A 34 17.70 15.46 9.62
C ASN A 34 16.68 14.51 8.95
N TRP A 35 15.57 15.09 8.50
CA TRP A 35 14.54 14.40 7.72
C TRP A 35 14.17 15.25 6.51
N SER A 36 13.95 14.61 5.36
CA SER A 36 13.44 15.31 4.19
C SER A 36 12.06 15.91 4.47
N SER A 37 11.68 16.93 3.69
CA SER A 37 10.26 17.28 3.57
C SER A 37 9.44 16.06 3.13
N TRP A 38 8.13 16.11 3.41
CA TRP A 38 7.21 15.11 2.88
C TRP A 38 7.15 15.24 1.36
N GLY A 39 7.39 14.13 0.65
CA GLY A 39 7.26 14.05 -0.80
C GLY A 39 5.80 14.15 -1.28
N PRO A 40 5.58 14.03 -2.60
CA PRO A 40 4.23 13.96 -3.15
C PRO A 40 3.54 12.64 -2.74
N CYS A 41 2.23 12.62 -2.93
CA CYS A 41 1.43 11.41 -2.74
C CYS A 41 1.65 10.45 -3.90
N VAL A 42 2.01 9.22 -3.57
CA VAL A 42 2.23 8.19 -4.58
C VAL A 42 0.91 7.54 -4.97
N TRP A 43 0.65 7.43 -6.27
CA TRP A 43 -0.55 6.83 -6.82
C TRP A 43 -0.35 6.26 -8.24
N PRO A 44 -0.99 5.12 -8.60
CA PRO A 44 -0.99 4.61 -9.97
C PRO A 44 -1.83 5.47 -10.94
N GLU A 45 -1.29 6.58 -11.43
CA GLU A 45 -1.95 7.49 -12.39
C GLU A 45 -1.96 6.93 -13.84
N LYS A 46 -3.05 7.13 -14.59
CA LYS A 46 -3.16 6.65 -15.99
C LYS A 46 -2.54 7.58 -17.05
N ASN A 47 -2.48 8.89 -16.79
CA ASN A 47 -2.16 9.91 -17.82
C ASN A 47 -0.69 10.32 -17.92
N GLY A 48 0.23 9.56 -17.33
CA GLY A 48 1.64 9.79 -17.56
C GLY A 48 2.53 8.97 -16.64
N GLN A 49 2.87 7.75 -17.08
CA GLN A 49 4.11 6.99 -16.82
C GLN A 49 4.83 7.14 -15.46
N ALA A 50 4.15 7.52 -14.37
CA ALA A 50 4.81 7.76 -13.11
C ALA A 50 5.09 6.41 -12.47
N ARG A 51 6.23 5.81 -12.84
CA ARG A 51 6.81 4.66 -12.15
C ARG A 51 6.86 4.99 -10.67
N TYR A 52 6.72 3.96 -9.83
CA TYR A 52 6.67 4.16 -8.38
C TYR A 52 7.82 5.07 -7.88
N LEU A 53 9.04 4.81 -8.34
CA LEU A 53 10.23 5.54 -7.90
C LEU A 53 10.30 6.98 -8.42
N ASP A 54 9.71 7.27 -9.59
CA ASP A 54 9.70 8.63 -10.15
C ASP A 54 8.82 9.58 -9.31
N GLN A 55 7.87 9.03 -8.55
CA GLN A 55 7.01 9.77 -7.62
C GLN A 55 7.70 9.99 -6.26
N VAL A 56 8.75 9.24 -5.95
CA VAL A 56 9.49 9.42 -4.70
C VAL A 56 10.39 10.65 -4.83
N SER A 57 10.46 11.50 -3.80
CA SER A 57 11.31 12.70 -3.84
C SER A 57 12.78 12.37 -4.14
N ASN A 58 13.47 13.24 -4.89
CA ASN A 58 14.89 13.04 -5.25
C ASN A 58 15.78 12.77 -4.03
N VAL A 59 15.48 13.41 -2.90
CA VAL A 59 16.19 13.18 -1.63
C VAL A 59 15.99 11.75 -1.15
N CYS A 60 14.74 11.28 -1.11
CA CYS A 60 14.43 9.89 -0.74
C CYS A 60 14.97 8.87 -1.74
N GLN A 61 15.03 9.16 -3.05
CA GLN A 61 15.60 8.23 -4.03
C GLN A 61 17.09 7.92 -3.77
N GLN A 62 17.82 8.85 -3.14
CA GLN A 62 19.22 8.65 -2.73
C GLN A 62 19.36 7.92 -1.38
N HIS A 63 18.25 7.72 -0.66
CA HIS A 63 18.22 7.01 0.60
C HIS A 63 18.44 5.50 0.36
N TRP A 64 19.21 4.84 1.24
CA TRP A 64 19.60 3.43 1.03
C TRP A 64 18.41 2.48 0.81
N PHE A 65 17.28 2.71 1.51
CA PHE A 65 16.05 1.94 1.30
C PHE A 65 15.59 1.97 -0.16
N TYR A 66 15.47 3.17 -0.75
CA TYR A 66 15.02 3.29 -2.13
C TYR A 66 16.09 2.84 -3.13
N MET A 67 17.36 3.01 -2.81
CA MET A 67 18.46 2.41 -3.58
C MET A 67 18.39 0.87 -3.59
N PHE A 68 17.98 0.26 -2.47
CA PHE A 68 17.74 -1.19 -2.38
C PHE A 68 16.48 -1.58 -3.18
N VAL A 69 15.36 -0.88 -2.97
CA VAL A 69 14.09 -1.10 -3.65
C VAL A 69 14.22 -0.96 -5.18
N LYS A 70 15.11 -0.11 -5.68
CA LYS A 70 15.40 0.07 -7.12
C LYS A 70 15.78 -1.23 -7.83
N ARG A 71 16.34 -2.20 -7.12
CA ARG A 71 16.63 -3.54 -7.68
C ARG A 71 15.35 -4.28 -8.12
N TYR A 72 14.22 -3.97 -7.49
CA TYR A 72 12.90 -4.54 -7.76
C TYR A 72 11.98 -3.60 -8.54
N GLU A 73 12.52 -2.56 -9.19
CA GLU A 73 11.75 -1.57 -9.94
C GLU A 73 10.84 -2.24 -11.00
N LYS A 74 11.32 -3.32 -11.65
CA LYS A 74 10.53 -4.08 -12.62
C LYS A 74 9.24 -4.64 -12.01
N ALA A 75 9.34 -5.30 -10.85
CA ALA A 75 8.19 -5.86 -10.15
C ALA A 75 7.23 -4.78 -9.64
N LEU A 76 7.76 -3.68 -9.10
CA LEU A 76 6.95 -2.55 -8.65
C LEU A 76 6.19 -1.89 -9.80
N ASN A 77 6.83 -1.70 -10.95
CA ASN A 77 6.18 -1.12 -12.12
C ASN A 77 5.14 -2.09 -12.72
N SER A 78 5.40 -3.39 -12.70
CA SER A 78 4.40 -4.40 -13.08
C SER A 78 3.17 -4.34 -12.16
N PHE A 79 3.39 -4.20 -10.85
CA PHE A 79 2.32 -4.00 -9.88
C PHE A 79 1.51 -2.72 -10.15
N TYR A 80 2.18 -1.58 -10.39
CA TYR A 80 1.50 -0.32 -10.71
C TYR A 80 0.68 -0.42 -12.00
N GLY A 81 1.22 -1.08 -13.03
CA GLY A 81 0.49 -1.35 -14.26
C GLY A 81 -0.75 -2.23 -14.04
N TYR A 82 -0.65 -3.25 -13.18
CA TYR A 82 -1.80 -4.06 -12.78
C TYR A 82 -2.87 -3.23 -12.05
N MET A 83 -2.48 -2.38 -11.10
CA MET A 83 -3.41 -1.50 -10.38
C MET A 83 -4.12 -0.53 -11.34
N GLN A 84 -3.39 0.11 -12.26
CA GLN A 84 -3.97 0.97 -13.29
C GLN A 84 -4.99 0.22 -14.17
N PHE A 85 -4.70 -1.05 -14.49
CA PHE A 85 -5.56 -1.89 -15.32
C PHE A 85 -6.89 -2.25 -14.64
N ILE A 86 -6.87 -2.60 -13.35
CA ILE A 86 -8.08 -3.04 -12.63
C ILE A 86 -8.92 -1.89 -12.04
N LEU A 87 -8.31 -0.72 -11.78
CA LEU A 87 -8.99 0.41 -11.18
C LEU A 87 -9.99 1.06 -12.17
N LYS A 88 -11.24 1.20 -11.71
CA LYS A 88 -12.32 1.87 -12.47
C LYS A 88 -12.22 3.40 -12.45
N SER A 89 -11.50 3.96 -11.47
CA SER A 89 -11.28 5.40 -11.30
C SER A 89 -9.79 5.71 -11.36
N GLU A 90 -9.43 6.87 -11.89
CA GLU A 90 -8.07 7.41 -11.86
C GLU A 90 -7.76 8.15 -10.55
N LYS A 91 -8.79 8.58 -9.82
CA LYS A 91 -8.62 9.32 -8.57
C LYS A 91 -8.11 8.42 -7.43
N PRO A 92 -7.23 8.93 -6.55
CA PRO A 92 -6.86 8.28 -5.30
C PRO A 92 -8.09 7.83 -4.49
N CYS A 93 -8.01 6.63 -3.95
CA CYS A 93 -9.10 6.00 -3.20
C CYS A 93 -8.53 4.98 -2.21
N GLY A 94 -9.40 4.40 -1.39
CA GLY A 94 -9.07 3.24 -0.59
C GLY A 94 -8.12 3.52 0.59
N LEU A 95 -7.83 4.79 0.87
CA LEU A 95 -6.72 5.20 1.75
C LEU A 95 -5.38 4.56 1.34
N CYS A 96 -5.19 4.38 0.04
CA CYS A 96 -4.07 3.67 -0.56
C CYS A 96 -2.93 4.60 -1.04
N SER A 97 -3.17 5.91 -1.10
CA SER A 97 -2.14 6.88 -1.46
C SER A 97 -1.42 7.40 -0.22
N TYR A 98 -0.09 7.33 -0.26
CA TYR A 98 0.80 7.69 0.83
C TYR A 98 1.96 8.54 0.31
N LYS A 99 2.57 9.30 1.21
CA LYS A 99 3.78 10.08 0.94
C LYS A 99 4.85 9.77 1.97
N GLN A 100 6.10 9.99 1.60
CA GLN A 100 7.24 9.56 2.40
C GLN A 100 8.16 10.73 2.79
N SER A 101 8.86 10.55 3.90
CA SER A 101 9.93 11.41 4.40
C SER A 101 11.08 10.52 4.87
N CYS A 102 12.30 10.83 4.45
CA CYS A 102 13.47 9.98 4.69
C CYS A 102 14.46 10.64 5.66
N GLY A 103 14.99 9.85 6.59
CA GLY A 103 15.95 10.30 7.60
C GLY A 103 17.40 10.28 7.10
N PHE A 104 18.22 11.24 7.56
CA PHE A 104 19.63 11.38 7.18
C PHE A 104 20.52 11.63 8.39
N GLY A 105 21.71 11.01 8.38
CA GLY A 105 22.73 11.18 9.41
C GLY A 105 22.29 10.69 10.79
N GLY A 106 22.69 11.44 11.82
CA GLY A 106 22.40 11.12 13.22
C GLY A 106 23.29 10.01 13.79
N ALA A 107 23.10 9.74 15.08
CA ALA A 107 23.81 8.66 15.77
C ALA A 107 23.55 7.28 15.13
N LYS A 108 22.40 7.13 14.45
CA LYS A 108 22.02 5.90 13.74
C LYS A 108 22.41 5.86 12.26
N LYS A 109 23.01 6.92 11.71
CA LYS A 109 23.38 7.04 10.27
C LYS A 109 22.23 6.62 9.33
N CYS A 110 21.06 7.23 9.51
CA CYS A 110 19.78 6.75 8.99
C CYS A 110 19.71 6.50 7.47
N ASN A 111 20.49 7.24 6.68
CA ASN A 111 20.54 7.14 5.22
C ASN A 111 21.53 6.10 4.68
N VAL A 112 22.30 5.45 5.55
CA VAL A 112 23.34 4.49 5.18
C VAL A 112 22.82 3.07 5.37
N SER A 113 23.29 2.14 4.54
CA SER A 113 22.90 0.74 4.67
C SER A 113 23.34 0.19 6.05
N PRO A 114 22.44 -0.52 6.77
CA PRO A 114 22.78 -1.11 8.07
C PRO A 114 23.92 -2.13 7.96
N PHE A 115 24.14 -2.72 6.79
CA PHE A 115 25.23 -3.67 6.52
C PHE A 115 26.61 -3.02 6.42
N THR A 116 26.68 -1.69 6.32
CA THR A 116 27.94 -0.93 6.22
C THR A 116 28.34 -0.23 7.53
N ILE A 117 27.59 -0.47 8.60
CA ILE A 117 27.86 0.10 9.93
C ILE A 117 28.55 -0.97 10.77
N ASP A 118 29.79 -0.72 11.20
CA ASP A 118 30.54 -1.62 12.08
C ASP A 118 29.76 -1.89 13.38
N GLY A 119 29.53 -3.18 13.69
CA GLY A 119 28.72 -3.60 14.85
C GLY A 119 27.20 -3.47 14.67
N GLY A 120 26.72 -3.15 13.45
CA GLY A 120 25.30 -3.06 13.15
C GLY A 120 24.54 -4.38 13.33
N ARG A 121 23.31 -4.33 13.85
CA ARG A 121 22.39 -5.48 13.83
C ARG A 121 21.78 -5.60 12.42
N PRO A 122 21.53 -6.82 11.90
CA PRO A 122 20.96 -7.03 10.55
C PRO A 122 19.51 -6.57 10.40
N ILE A 123 18.87 -6.08 11.47
CA ILE A 123 17.46 -5.68 11.51
C ILE A 123 17.35 -4.36 12.28
N ILE A 124 17.38 -3.23 11.59
CA ILE A 124 17.17 -1.88 12.17
C ILE A 124 16.46 -1.02 11.12
N PRO A 125 15.49 -0.17 11.55
CA PRO A 125 14.54 0.52 10.69
C PRO A 125 15.13 1.15 9.45
N PHE A 126 14.35 1.11 8.37
CA PHE A 126 14.71 1.76 7.11
C PHE A 126 14.69 3.28 7.20
N PHE A 127 14.29 3.88 8.33
CA PHE A 127 14.21 5.34 8.54
C PHE A 127 13.49 6.09 7.42
N VAL A 128 12.50 5.43 6.83
CA VAL A 128 11.53 6.02 5.91
C VAL A 128 10.20 6.08 6.63
N ALA A 129 9.76 7.29 6.93
CA ALA A 129 8.45 7.55 7.49
C ALA A 129 7.46 7.67 6.34
N GLU A 130 6.36 6.93 6.42
CA GLU A 130 5.23 7.04 5.49
C GLU A 130 4.06 7.68 6.22
N ARG A 131 3.15 8.33 5.50
CA ARG A 131 1.83 8.70 6.01
C ARG A 131 0.79 8.72 4.92
N VAL A 132 -0.44 8.42 5.30
CA VAL A 132 -1.60 8.53 4.40
C VAL A 132 -1.80 9.97 3.94
N CYS A 133 -2.18 10.15 2.68
CA CYS A 133 -2.47 11.46 2.11
C CYS A 133 -3.87 11.96 2.49
N SER A 134 -3.96 13.21 2.92
CA SER A 134 -5.23 13.89 3.21
C SER A 134 -5.77 14.62 1.97
N ILE A 135 -7.00 15.12 2.06
CA ILE A 135 -7.61 15.98 1.03
C ILE A 135 -6.74 17.19 0.66
N ARG A 136 -5.97 17.72 1.62
CA ARG A 136 -5.04 18.84 1.40
C ARG A 136 -3.86 18.43 0.54
N ASP A 137 -3.40 17.19 0.70
CA ASP A 137 -2.27 16.64 -0.04
C ASP A 137 -2.65 16.25 -1.48
N LEU A 138 -3.94 15.97 -1.69
CA LEU A 138 -4.54 15.52 -2.94
C LEU A 138 -5.32 16.63 -3.67
N GLY A 139 -5.00 17.89 -3.41
CA GLY A 139 -5.56 19.02 -4.17
C GLY A 139 -7.08 19.19 -4.07
N GLY A 140 -7.70 18.72 -2.99
CA GLY A 140 -9.16 18.77 -2.79
C GLY A 140 -9.90 17.45 -3.04
N ASP A 141 -9.23 16.42 -3.58
CA ASP A 141 -9.82 15.09 -3.72
C ASP A 141 -9.63 14.27 -2.44
N SER A 142 -10.70 13.65 -1.93
CA SER A 142 -10.61 12.70 -0.80
C SER A 142 -10.42 11.27 -1.32
N GLN A 143 -9.62 10.50 -0.60
CA GLN A 143 -9.41 9.06 -0.86
C GLN A 143 -10.07 8.14 0.18
N VAL A 144 -10.97 8.67 1.03
CA VAL A 144 -11.68 7.89 2.05
C VAL A 144 -12.64 6.86 1.45
N ASP A 145 -13.20 7.15 0.28
CA ASP A 145 -14.05 6.18 -0.42
C ASP A 145 -13.23 4.97 -0.88
N SER A 146 -13.78 3.76 -0.69
CA SER A 146 -13.11 2.54 -1.14
C SER A 146 -12.97 2.52 -2.67
N CYS A 147 -11.83 2.00 -3.13
CA CYS A 147 -11.54 1.86 -4.54
C CYS A 147 -12.54 0.92 -5.21
N MET A 148 -13.05 1.33 -6.37
CA MET A 148 -13.76 0.43 -7.27
C MET A 148 -12.77 -0.25 -8.20
N VAL A 149 -12.68 -1.57 -8.10
CA VAL A 149 -11.94 -2.40 -9.03
C VAL A 149 -12.88 -3.30 -9.82
N ASP A 150 -12.48 -3.65 -11.03
CA ASP A 150 -13.24 -4.53 -11.90
C ASP A 150 -13.37 -5.93 -11.30
N TYR A 151 -14.61 -6.38 -11.09
CA TYR A 151 -14.90 -7.65 -10.44
C TYR A 151 -14.40 -8.86 -11.24
N ASP A 152 -14.60 -8.86 -12.55
CA ASP A 152 -14.29 -10.03 -13.38
C ASP A 152 -12.78 -10.18 -13.51
N LEU A 153 -12.04 -9.07 -13.61
CA LEU A 153 -10.58 -9.09 -13.67
C LEU A 153 -9.94 -9.61 -12.38
N VAL A 154 -10.41 -9.17 -11.21
CA VAL A 154 -9.82 -9.63 -9.93
C VAL A 154 -10.26 -11.04 -9.56
N LYS A 155 -11.38 -11.54 -10.09
CA LYS A 155 -11.81 -12.93 -9.91
C LYS A 155 -10.82 -13.93 -10.51
N GLU A 156 -10.05 -13.53 -11.52
CA GLU A 156 -8.97 -14.33 -12.10
C GLU A 156 -7.88 -14.70 -11.09
N ASN A 157 -7.76 -13.97 -9.97
CA ASN A 157 -6.76 -14.21 -8.92
C ASN A 157 -7.13 -15.37 -7.96
N GLY A 158 -8.13 -16.19 -8.30
CA GLY A 158 -8.45 -17.41 -7.55
C GLY A 158 -9.49 -17.22 -6.44
N GLY A 159 -10.21 -16.10 -6.39
CA GLY A 159 -11.27 -15.88 -5.41
C GLY A 159 -12.11 -14.63 -5.66
N GLU A 160 -13.23 -14.51 -4.95
CA GLU A 160 -14.07 -13.32 -5.03
C GLU A 160 -13.38 -12.12 -4.39
N CYS A 161 -13.17 -11.05 -5.17
CA CYS A 161 -12.52 -9.82 -4.74
C CYS A 161 -11.11 -10.01 -4.13
N VAL A 162 -10.38 -11.03 -4.56
CA VAL A 162 -8.97 -11.22 -4.22
C VAL A 162 -8.12 -10.30 -5.10
N LEU A 163 -7.62 -9.20 -4.54
CA LEU A 163 -6.81 -8.24 -5.29
C LEU A 163 -5.33 -8.65 -5.38
N TRP A 164 -4.84 -9.35 -4.35
CA TRP A 164 -3.46 -9.80 -4.18
C TRP A 164 -3.43 -11.18 -3.47
N PRO A 165 -2.50 -12.10 -3.82
CA PRO A 165 -1.57 -12.04 -4.95
C PRO A 165 -2.27 -12.10 -6.30
N ALA A 166 -1.59 -11.60 -7.36
CA ALA A 166 -2.15 -11.55 -8.70
C ALA A 166 -1.16 -12.10 -9.74
N ALA A 167 -1.59 -13.08 -10.54
CA ALA A 167 -0.75 -13.74 -11.54
C ALA A 167 -0.26 -12.79 -12.65
N ARG A 168 -0.94 -11.66 -12.84
CA ARG A 168 -0.57 -10.60 -13.80
C ARG A 168 0.61 -9.74 -13.33
N VAL A 169 1.00 -9.82 -12.05
CA VAL A 169 2.14 -9.07 -11.51
C VAL A 169 3.41 -9.89 -11.66
N ASP A 170 4.36 -9.37 -12.44
CA ASP A 170 5.64 -10.01 -12.71
C ASP A 170 6.61 -9.84 -11.54
N LEU A 171 6.74 -10.90 -10.72
CA LEU A 171 7.71 -10.99 -9.63
C LEU A 171 9.00 -11.71 -10.01
N SER A 172 9.30 -11.88 -11.31
CA SER A 172 10.50 -12.60 -11.77
C SER A 172 11.81 -11.95 -11.32
N SER A 173 11.83 -10.63 -11.14
CA SER A 173 12.99 -9.89 -10.63
C SER A 173 13.17 -9.98 -9.11
N VAL A 174 12.19 -10.53 -8.38
CA VAL A 174 12.27 -10.75 -6.94
C VAL A 174 12.84 -12.14 -6.70
N GLU A 175 13.85 -12.24 -5.84
CA GLU A 175 14.50 -13.50 -5.50
C GLU A 175 13.48 -14.47 -4.89
N PRO A 176 13.59 -15.79 -5.15
CA PRO A 176 12.63 -16.77 -4.68
C PRO A 176 12.36 -16.71 -3.17
N ALA A 177 13.39 -16.46 -2.36
CA ALA A 177 13.28 -16.34 -0.91
C ALA A 177 12.39 -15.16 -0.47
N PHE A 178 12.40 -14.04 -1.21
CA PHE A 178 11.55 -12.89 -0.90
C PHE A 178 10.17 -12.98 -1.55
N ARG A 179 10.03 -13.69 -2.67
CA ARG A 179 8.77 -13.79 -3.41
C ARG A 179 7.63 -14.36 -2.56
N ALA A 180 7.88 -15.44 -1.83
CA ALA A 180 6.87 -16.04 -0.95
C ALA A 180 6.41 -15.06 0.14
N HIS A 181 7.32 -14.24 0.66
CA HIS A 181 6.97 -13.19 1.61
C HIS A 181 6.11 -12.10 0.97
N VAL A 182 6.48 -11.63 -0.23
CA VAL A 182 5.73 -10.61 -0.98
C VAL A 182 4.32 -11.08 -1.32
N GLU A 183 4.16 -12.33 -1.76
CA GLU A 183 2.85 -12.93 -2.07
C GLU A 183 1.97 -13.08 -0.82
N ALA A 184 2.56 -13.32 0.34
CA ALA A 184 1.84 -13.47 1.62
C ALA A 184 1.41 -12.14 2.26
N LEU A 185 1.80 -10.99 1.70
CA LEU A 185 1.45 -9.67 2.26
C LEU A 185 -0.04 -9.39 2.11
N ASN A 186 -0.68 -8.94 3.19
CA ASN A 186 -2.09 -8.56 3.18
C ASN A 186 -2.26 -7.07 2.91
N TRP A 187 -2.12 -6.68 1.64
CA TRP A 187 -2.17 -5.27 1.24
C TRP A 187 -3.56 -4.64 1.24
N TYR A 188 -4.60 -5.45 1.02
CA TYR A 188 -5.93 -4.97 0.67
C TYR A 188 -7.01 -5.77 1.38
N SER A 189 -8.03 -5.07 1.87
CA SER A 189 -9.30 -5.65 2.27
C SER A 189 -10.36 -5.27 1.25
N CYS A 190 -11.06 -6.24 0.67
CA CYS A 190 -12.05 -6.01 -0.38
C CYS A 190 -13.40 -6.67 -0.08
N LEU A 191 -14.49 -6.06 -0.55
CA LEU A 191 -15.84 -6.61 -0.49
C LEU A 191 -16.54 -6.47 -1.85
N PRO A 192 -17.39 -7.43 -2.26
CA PRO A 192 -18.17 -7.31 -3.49
C PRO A 192 -19.34 -6.32 -3.31
N GLN A 193 -19.67 -5.58 -4.38
CA GLN A 193 -20.84 -4.73 -4.45
C GLN A 193 -21.56 -4.92 -5.79
N SER A 194 -22.88 -5.14 -5.73
CA SER A 194 -23.77 -5.10 -6.90
C SER A 194 -24.40 -3.71 -7.03
N ARG A 195 -24.12 -3.00 -8.12
CA ARG A 195 -24.59 -1.64 -8.40
C ARG A 195 -25.60 -1.63 -9.53
N LYS A 196 -26.69 -0.88 -9.39
CA LYS A 196 -27.65 -0.63 -10.48
C LYS A 196 -27.19 0.60 -11.26
N ILE A 197 -26.75 0.39 -12.51
CA ILE A 197 -26.39 1.45 -13.44
C ILE A 197 -27.60 1.77 -14.31
N ARG A 198 -27.97 3.04 -14.34
CA ARG A 198 -29.00 3.57 -15.23
C ARG A 198 -28.35 3.96 -16.55
N THR A 199 -28.79 3.36 -17.65
CA THR A 199 -28.36 3.71 -19.01
C THR A 199 -29.56 4.29 -19.77
N ILE A 200 -29.39 5.47 -20.34
CA ILE A 200 -30.39 6.09 -21.23
C ILE A 200 -30.14 5.53 -22.64
N THR A 201 -31.15 4.91 -23.22
CA THR A 201 -31.11 4.41 -24.59
C THR A 201 -32.19 5.10 -25.42
N SER A 202 -32.10 5.01 -26.75
CA SER A 202 -33.12 5.54 -27.67
C SER A 202 -34.53 4.95 -27.45
N LYS A 203 -34.64 3.81 -26.76
CA LYS A 203 -35.90 3.12 -26.41
C LYS A 203 -36.36 3.37 -24.97
N GLY A 204 -35.72 4.29 -24.26
CA GLY A 204 -36.03 4.63 -22.87
C GLY A 204 -34.95 4.22 -21.87
N MET A 205 -35.34 4.16 -20.60
CA MET A 205 -34.43 3.95 -19.47
C MET A 205 -34.23 2.46 -19.18
N LYS A 206 -32.99 1.99 -19.23
CA LYS A 206 -32.63 0.61 -18.88
C LYS A 206 -31.74 0.59 -17.65
N TYR A 207 -31.99 -0.38 -16.77
CA TYR A 207 -31.11 -0.66 -15.63
C TYR A 207 -30.26 -1.90 -15.93
N ARG A 208 -28.95 -1.80 -15.71
CA ARG A 208 -28.02 -2.92 -15.72
C ARG A 208 -27.44 -3.08 -14.33
N VAL A 209 -27.25 -4.32 -13.88
CA VAL A 209 -26.48 -4.60 -12.68
C VAL A 209 -25.01 -4.76 -13.08
N GLU A 210 -24.14 -3.95 -12.49
CA GLU A 210 -22.68 -4.12 -12.55
C GLU A 210 -22.19 -4.61 -11.19
N LYS A 211 -21.32 -5.62 -11.19
CA LYS A 211 -20.63 -6.06 -9.99
C LYS A 211 -19.24 -5.44 -9.95
N VAL A 212 -18.84 -4.89 -8.81
CA VAL A 212 -17.51 -4.32 -8.58
C VAL A 212 -16.96 -4.85 -7.26
N CYS A 213 -15.66 -4.78 -7.07
CA CYS A 213 -15.04 -4.98 -5.76
C CYS A 213 -14.66 -3.62 -5.17
N ARG A 214 -14.93 -3.48 -3.87
CA ARG A 214 -14.67 -2.29 -3.06
C ARG A 214 -13.50 -2.56 -2.16
N CYS A 215 -12.37 -1.89 -2.38
CA CYS A 215 -11.12 -2.21 -1.72
C CYS A 215 -10.56 -1.02 -0.92
N CYS A 216 -10.01 -1.31 0.24
CA CYS A 216 -9.22 -0.38 1.05
C CYS A 216 -7.83 -0.98 1.30
N CYS A 217 -6.82 -0.13 1.38
CA CYS A 217 -5.50 -0.54 1.80
C CYS A 217 -5.48 -0.82 3.30
N PHE A 218 -4.74 -1.84 3.70
CA PHE A 218 -4.41 -2.05 5.10
C PHE A 218 -3.81 -0.76 5.71
N PRO A 219 -4.11 -0.41 6.97
CA PRO A 219 -4.92 -1.13 7.97
C PRO A 219 -6.43 -0.90 7.88
N PHE A 220 -6.93 -0.33 6.80
CA PHE A 220 -8.35 0.00 6.64
C PHE A 220 -9.13 -1.13 5.96
N ARG A 221 -10.43 -1.17 6.21
CA ARG A 221 -11.37 -2.06 5.55
C ARG A 221 -12.60 -1.30 5.05
N PRO A 222 -13.19 -1.72 3.93
CA PRO A 222 -14.42 -1.11 3.44
C PRO A 222 -15.58 -1.43 4.39
N ASN A 223 -16.35 -0.40 4.75
CA ASN A 223 -17.63 -0.57 5.41
C ASN A 223 -18.63 -1.18 4.41
N PRO A 224 -19.35 -2.27 4.76
CA PRO A 224 -20.24 -2.96 3.83
C PRO A 224 -21.50 -2.16 3.43
N LEU A 225 -21.84 -1.11 4.20
CA LEU A 225 -23.02 -0.28 3.95
C LEU A 225 -22.66 1.00 3.21
N THR A 226 -21.61 1.70 3.68
CA THR A 226 -21.22 3.01 3.12
C THR A 226 -20.16 2.89 2.04
N PHE A 227 -19.39 1.80 2.03
CA PHE A 227 -18.21 1.60 1.19
C PHE A 227 -17.13 2.67 1.37
N LYS A 228 -17.12 3.37 2.52
CA LYS A 228 -15.98 4.15 2.98
C LYS A 228 -14.97 3.26 3.67
N CYS A 229 -13.71 3.65 3.66
CA CYS A 229 -12.64 2.96 4.37
C CYS A 229 -12.62 3.35 5.85
N GLU A 230 -12.69 2.35 6.71
CA GLU A 230 -12.69 2.51 8.16
C GLU A 230 -11.52 1.75 8.77
N HIS A 231 -10.93 2.34 9.81
CA HIS A 231 -9.89 1.67 10.57
C HIS A 231 -10.52 0.60 11.46
N ALA A 232 -9.99 -0.61 11.38
CA ALA A 232 -10.43 -1.69 12.23
C ALA A 232 -9.68 -1.63 13.57
N PRO A 233 -10.34 -1.66 14.75
CA PRO A 233 -9.68 -1.53 16.04
C PRO A 233 -8.57 -2.56 16.31
N GLU A 234 -8.69 -3.74 15.72
CA GLU A 234 -7.71 -4.82 15.76
C GLU A 234 -6.44 -4.51 14.97
N ASN A 235 -6.52 -3.59 14.01
CA ASN A 235 -5.41 -3.22 13.16
C ASN A 235 -4.60 -2.09 13.80
N PRO A 236 -3.29 -2.02 13.49
CA PRO A 236 -2.47 -0.88 13.90
C PRO A 236 -2.97 0.41 13.28
N ARG A 237 -2.74 1.54 13.96
CA ARG A 237 -3.05 2.86 13.39
C ARG A 237 -2.15 3.13 12.20
N ALA A 238 -2.73 3.61 11.11
CA ALA A 238 -1.93 4.07 9.98
C ALA A 238 -1.20 5.36 10.36
N PRO A 239 0.07 5.52 9.99
CA PRO A 239 0.74 6.81 10.10
C PRO A 239 -0.04 7.92 9.37
N GLY A 240 -0.30 9.04 10.05
CA GLY A 240 -1.08 10.16 9.50
C GLY A 240 -2.59 9.98 9.54
N GLN A 241 -3.11 8.90 10.12
CA GLN A 241 -4.56 8.66 10.22
C GLN A 241 -5.30 9.81 10.93
N GLU A 242 -4.66 10.48 11.89
CA GLU A 242 -5.19 11.64 12.60
C GLU A 242 -5.50 12.84 11.68
N LEU A 243 -4.87 12.88 10.50
CA LEU A 243 -5.10 13.93 9.51
C LEU A 243 -6.41 13.73 8.74
N LEU A 244 -7.01 12.53 8.83
CA LEU A 244 -8.24 12.15 8.16
C LEU A 244 -9.49 12.46 8.99
N ASN A 245 -9.35 12.97 10.21
CA ASN A 245 -10.47 13.16 11.16
C ASN A 245 -11.59 14.06 10.63
N SER A 246 -11.30 14.95 9.67
CA SER A 246 -12.31 15.81 9.03
C SER A 246 -12.96 15.18 7.78
N GLU A 247 -12.48 14.01 7.35
CA GLU A 247 -12.88 13.34 6.10
C GLU A 247 -13.65 12.03 6.33
N LEU A 248 -13.43 11.40 7.49
CA LEU A 248 -14.11 10.17 7.92
C LEU A 248 -15.55 10.45 8.40
#